data_AF-A0A1B7WIM9-F1
#
_entry.id   AF-A0A1B7WIM9-F1
#
_cell.length_a   1.000
_cell.length_b   1.000
_cell.length_c   1.000
_cell.angle_alpha   90.00
_cell.angle_beta   90.00
_cell.angle_gamma   90.00
#
_symmetry.space_group_name_H-M   'P 1'
#
loop_
_entity.id
_entity.type
_entity.pdbx_description
1 polymer ?
#
loop_
_entity_poly.entity_id
_entity_poly.type
_entity_poly.pdbx_seq_one_letter_code
_entity_poly.pdbx_strand_id
1 'polypeptide(L)'
;MKNRQEMLEILGEAMEINSVDFTEETVLENLGDAWDSVAILSVISIIDSYAQKSIPVNLIVESKTIKDLIDLVCKNDNQVIICQ
;
A
#
# COMPACT_ATOMS: atom_id res chain seq x y z
N MET A 1 -5.07 1.72 16.34
CA MET A 1 -5.96 2.48 15.42
C MET A 1 -5.13 2.71 14.17
N LYS A 2 -5.44 2.06 13.04
CA LYS A 2 -4.67 2.27 11.80
C LYS A 2 -5.30 3.43 11.06
N ASN A 3 -4.78 4.64 11.28
CA ASN A 3 -5.30 5.82 10.62
C ASN A 3 -4.95 5.73 9.13
N ARG A 4 -5.98 5.76 8.27
CA ARG A 4 -5.77 5.73 6.81
C ARG A 4 -4.93 6.91 6.32
N GLN A 5 -5.10 8.07 6.96
CA GLN A 5 -4.33 9.27 6.67
C GLN A 5 -2.84 9.09 6.96
N GLU A 6 -2.50 8.45 8.09
CA GLU A 6 -1.11 8.13 8.44
C GLU A 6 -0.49 7.17 7.42
N MET A 7 -1.24 6.17 6.97
CA MET A 7 -0.78 5.26 5.92
C MET A 7 -0.56 5.97 4.59
N LEU A 8 -1.44 6.91 4.23
CA LEU A 8 -1.31 7.73 3.03
C LEU A 8 -0.03 8.57 3.07
N GLU A 9 0.27 9.19 4.21
CA GLU A 9 1.49 9.98 4.42
C GLU A 9 2.76 9.12 4.30
N ILE A 10 2.80 7.96 4.96
CA ILE A 10 3.93 7.02 4.91
C ILE A 10 4.17 6.52 3.49
N LEU A 11 3.10 6.17 2.76
CA LEU A 11 3.22 5.72 1.36
C LEU A 11 3.72 6.85 0.45
N GLY A 12 3.25 8.09 0.68
CA GLY A 12 3.72 9.26 -0.07
C GLY A 12 5.21 9.51 0.13
N GLU A 13 5.69 9.43 1.38
CA GLU A 13 7.11 9.54 1.71
C GLU A 13 7.94 8.44 1.05
N ALA A 14 7.46 7.19 1.07
CA ALA A 14 8.16 6.05 0.48
C ALA A 14 8.30 6.11 -1.04
N MET A 15 7.36 6.79 -1.71
CA MET A 15 7.37 7.02 -3.16
C MET A 15 8.01 8.37 -3.55
N GLU A 16 8.49 9.13 -2.56
CA GLU A 16 9.01 10.50 -2.75
C GLU A 16 8.00 11.44 -3.44
N ILE A 17 6.70 11.24 -3.19
CA ILE A 17 5.61 12.03 -3.77
C ILE A 17 5.14 13.09 -2.76
N ASN A 18 5.04 14.34 -3.21
CA ASN A 18 4.45 15.42 -2.41
C ASN A 18 2.97 15.13 -2.10
N SER A 19 2.61 15.22 -0.82
CA SER A 19 1.28 14.87 -0.29
C SER A 19 0.11 15.68 -0.84
N VAL A 20 0.36 16.82 -1.48
CA VAL A 20 -0.70 17.72 -1.98
C VAL A 20 -1.48 17.10 -3.13
N ASP A 21 -0.86 16.22 -3.93
CA ASP A 21 -1.48 15.54 -5.08
C ASP A 21 -1.63 14.02 -4.87
N PHE A 22 -1.22 13.52 -3.69
CA PHE A 22 -1.24 12.10 -3.36
C PHE A 22 -2.50 11.75 -2.57
N THR A 23 -3.41 11.03 -3.21
CA THR A 23 -4.72 10.67 -2.65
C THR A 23 -4.97 9.18 -2.75
N GLU A 24 -5.99 8.68 -2.05
CA GLU A 24 -6.39 7.27 -2.18
C GLU A 24 -6.82 6.89 -3.61
N GLU A 25 -7.28 7.86 -4.40
CA GLU A 25 -7.72 7.66 -5.79
C GLU A 25 -6.55 7.68 -6.79
N THR A 26 -5.35 8.03 -6.34
CA THR A 26 -4.15 8.04 -7.19
C THR A 26 -3.89 6.64 -7.74
N VAL A 27 -3.81 6.54 -9.07
CA VAL A 27 -3.52 5.30 -9.80
C VAL A 27 -2.01 5.09 -9.82
N LEU A 28 -1.56 3.92 -9.37
CA LEU A 28 -0.13 3.58 -9.23
C LEU A 28 0.60 3.61 -10.57
N GLU A 29 -0.03 3.09 -11.63
CA GLU A 29 0.54 3.12 -12.99
C GLU A 29 0.76 4.54 -13.53
N ASN A 30 0.00 5.53 -13.05
CA ASN A 30 0.14 6.93 -13.47
C ASN A 30 1.30 7.65 -12.78
N LEU A 31 1.93 7.04 -11.76
CA LEU A 31 3.05 7.63 -11.03
C LEU A 31 4.37 7.56 -11.81
N GLY A 32 4.41 6.78 -12.91
CA GLY A 32 5.61 6.63 -13.73
C GLY A 32 6.80 6.16 -12.89
N ASP A 33 7.90 6.92 -12.93
CA ASP A 33 9.15 6.59 -12.24
C ASP A 33 9.02 6.56 -10.70
N ALA A 34 7.98 7.19 -10.12
CA ALA A 34 7.73 7.14 -8.67
C ALA A 34 7.14 5.79 -8.20
N TRP A 35 6.70 4.93 -9.14
CA TRP A 35 6.27 3.55 -8.86
C TRP A 35 7.22 2.53 -9.50
N ASP A 36 8.51 2.67 -9.22
CA ASP A 36 9.55 1.76 -9.68
C ASP A 36 9.72 0.53 -8.74
N SER A 37 10.67 -0.35 -9.08
CA SER A 37 10.97 -1.53 -8.25
C SER A 37 11.43 -1.18 -6.83
N VAL A 38 12.06 -0.02 -6.62
CA VAL A 38 12.56 0.40 -5.30
C VAL A 38 11.39 0.88 -4.44
N ALA A 39 10.51 1.71 -4.99
CA ALA A 39 9.27 2.13 -4.35
C ALA A 39 8.39 0.93 -3.99
N ILE A 40 8.25 -0.05 -4.90
CA ILE A 40 7.50 -1.29 -4.64
C ILE A 40 8.11 -2.05 -3.46
N LEU A 41 9.42 -2.22 -3.39
CA LEU A 41 10.08 -2.90 -2.27
C LEU A 41 9.90 -2.15 -0.95
N SER A 42 9.97 -0.83 -0.96
CA SER A 42 9.68 0.02 0.20
C SER A 42 8.24 -0.16 0.68
N VAL A 43 7.26 -0.16 -0.24
CA VAL A 43 5.85 -0.41 0.07
C VAL A 43 5.63 -1.81 0.63
N ILE A 44 6.29 -2.84 0.08
CA ILE A 44 6.21 -4.20 0.63
C ILE A 44 6.69 -4.22 2.08
N SER A 45 7.83 -3.58 2.38
CA SER A 45 8.38 -3.49 3.73
C SER A 45 7.44 -2.76 4.71
N ILE A 46 6.83 -1.67 4.26
CA ILE A 46 5.84 -0.90 5.04
C ILE A 46 4.60 -1.75 5.30
N ILE A 47 4.04 -2.38 4.27
CA ILE A 47 2.85 -3.23 4.42
C ILE A 47 3.15 -4.39 5.37
N ASP A 48 4.29 -5.06 5.26
CA ASP A 48 4.67 -6.16 6.16
C ASP A 48 4.83 -5.68 7.62
N SER A 49 5.41 -4.49 7.82
CA SER A 49 5.61 -3.89 9.14
C SER A 49 4.31 -3.48 9.83
N TYR A 50 3.34 -2.98 9.06
CA TYR A 50 2.08 -2.46 9.59
C TYR A 50 0.94 -3.47 9.52
N ALA A 51 0.97 -4.46 8.64
CA ALA A 51 -0.02 -5.51 8.59
C ALA A 51 0.07 -6.39 9.85
N GLN A 52 -1.09 -6.79 10.37
CA GLN A 52 -1.14 -7.76 11.49
C GLN A 52 -1.07 -9.21 10.99
N LYS A 53 -0.88 -9.39 9.67
CA LYS A 53 -0.88 -10.67 8.97
C LYS A 53 0.10 -10.60 7.81
N SER A 54 0.60 -11.76 7.39
CA SER A 54 1.37 -11.84 6.14
C SER A 54 0.45 -11.50 4.96
N ILE A 55 0.87 -10.51 4.17
CA ILE A 55 0.21 -10.12 2.92
C ILE A 55 0.99 -10.73 1.76
N PRO A 56 0.37 -11.56 0.91
CA PRO A 56 1.01 -12.05 -0.30
C PRO A 56 1.49 -10.90 -1.21
N VAL A 57 2.75 -10.96 -1.65
CA VAL A 57 3.38 -9.92 -2.48
C VAL A 57 2.59 -9.65 -3.76
N ASN A 58 1.96 -10.67 -4.35
CA ASN A 58 1.15 -10.49 -5.56
C ASN A 58 -0.04 -9.54 -5.34
N LEU A 59 -0.64 -9.50 -4.14
CA LEU A 59 -1.72 -8.55 -3.85
C LEU A 59 -1.23 -7.09 -3.83
N ILE A 60 0.04 -6.89 -3.45
CA ILE A 60 0.67 -5.56 -3.44
C ILE A 60 0.99 -5.14 -4.88
N VAL A 61 1.56 -6.05 -5.68
CA VAL A 61 1.93 -5.79 -7.08
C VAL A 61 0.70 -5.64 -7.99
N GLU A 62 -0.39 -6.34 -7.71
CA GLU A 62 -1.65 -6.26 -8.47
C GLU A 62 -2.55 -5.09 -8.04
N SER A 63 -2.17 -4.35 -7.01
CA SER A 63 -2.90 -3.15 -6.56
C SER A 63 -2.88 -2.07 -7.66
N LYS A 64 -4.00 -1.38 -7.86
CA LYS A 64 -4.15 -0.38 -8.93
C LYS A 64 -4.09 1.04 -8.38
N THR A 65 -4.55 1.21 -7.16
CA THR A 65 -4.68 2.51 -6.50
C THR A 65 -4.04 2.52 -5.13
N ILE A 66 -3.74 3.70 -4.61
CA ILE A 66 -3.27 3.87 -3.23
C ILE A 66 -4.28 3.31 -2.22
N LYS A 67 -5.58 3.46 -2.51
CA LYS A 67 -6.64 2.84 -1.71
C LYS A 67 -6.48 1.33 -1.56
N ASP A 68 -6.09 0.63 -2.63
CA ASP A 68 -5.91 -0.82 -2.60
C ASP A 68 -4.81 -1.20 -1.61
N LEU A 69 -3.67 -0.49 -1.64
CA LEU A 69 -2.56 -0.68 -0.70
C LEU A 69 -2.98 -0.40 0.75
N ILE A 70 -3.70 0.71 0.99
CA ILE A 70 -4.19 1.06 2.33
C ILE A 70 -5.21 0.01 2.81
N ASP A 71 -6.07 -0.50 1.94
CA ASP A 71 -7.06 -1.52 2.29
C ASP A 71 -6.41 -2.85 2.70
N LEU A 72 -5.21 -3.20 2.20
CA LEU A 72 -4.46 -4.37 2.68
C LEU A 72 -4.09 -4.28 4.16
N VAL A 73 -3.87 -3.06 4.66
CA VAL A 73 -3.38 -2.79 6.02
C VAL A 73 -4.52 -2.38 6.97
N CYS A 74 -5.42 -1.51 6.51
CA CYS A 74 -6.47 -0.88 7.30
C CYS A 74 -7.81 -1.63 7.28
N LYS A 75 -8.10 -2.43 6.25
CA LYS A 75 -9.22 -3.39 6.28
C LYS A 75 -8.64 -4.77 6.56
N ASN A 76 -8.99 -5.38 7.69
CA ASN A 76 -9.31 -6.81 7.81
C ASN A 76 -9.45 -7.23 9.28
N ASP A 77 -10.70 -7.15 9.79
CA ASP A 77 -11.28 -8.10 10.76
C ASP A 77 -12.25 -9.06 10.03
N ASN A 78 -11.92 -9.51 8.80
CA ASN A 78 -12.53 -10.71 8.19
C ASN A 78 -11.97 -10.99 6.78
N GLN A 79 -11.11 -12.01 6.66
CA GLN A 79 -11.39 -13.25 5.90
C GLN A 79 -10.12 -14.10 5.74
N VAL A 80 -10.12 -15.20 6.48
CA VAL A 80 -9.74 -16.58 6.13
C VAL A 80 -8.84 -16.77 4.90
N ILE A 81 -7.59 -17.18 5.12
CA ILE A 81 -6.85 -18.01 4.16
C ILE A 81 -7.06 -19.46 4.62
N ILE A 82 -7.88 -20.19 3.87
CA ILE A 82 -8.02 -21.65 3.99
C ILE A 82 -6.77 -22.24 3.33
N CYS A 83 -6.02 -23.04 4.07
CA CYS A 83 -4.97 -23.89 3.53
C CYS A 83 -5.57 -24.89 2.52
N GLN A 84 -4.98 -25.00 1.34
CA GLN A 84 -5.00 -26.21 0.52
C GLN A 84 -3.57 -26.60 0.16
#